data_AF-A0A2V3IR73-F1
#
_entry.id   AF-A0A2V3IR73-F1
#
_cell.length_a   1.000
_cell.length_b   1.000
_cell.length_c   1.000
_cell.angle_alpha   90.00
_cell.angle_beta   90.00
_cell.angle_gamma   90.00
#
_symmetry.space_group_name_H-M   'P 1'
#
loop_
_entity.id
_entity.type
_entity.pdbx_description
1 polymer ?
#
loop_
_entity_poly.entity_id
_entity_poly.type
_entity_poly.pdbx_seq_one_letter_code
_entity_poly.pdbx_strand_id
1 'polypeptide(L)'
;MVTKKQSDGADHKAFVDALKNLFTTSKAFIKEYYTMGMRYGIGIAGVAGAKIEDANVIDESADGEINYVTAFKELLDGPLASFVEASKILGGEVEEQAYAFQDAWKAELEFLTKAMSMPKPDDFQDMLAPIATEMGRVGTIVEKCGPRGAFANHCSAVGESVGILGWVAVDEKSVSFVGDMADASQFFVNKVRMGAKKTDKPEAHRKWASALEALYKELKAYVKEYHTQHLIWNPPKAVRATPRSTIGNGDEEGGSSKDYVTAFRELLTGPLAAFVEASKKIGGEVEEQSKPFAEAWEAEVDFLSKAISMPKPEDVQSLLGPIAEKMGEVAARTSKVDPRGKLVNHCNSVSESIAALGWVAVEEKPVSFVSDMAGAGQFYLNKVRTGAKNMENPEFHRQWATSLETLYKELKAYVKEYHTQKLIWNPPKTRRVSATASRSSEVVSTSSASDYLVTFKELISGPLSEFVQASEALGGDVYRQAKVFAEAWEAEAEFLEKAIKMQKPSDYQDMLTPIATKIGQVNNIAEEIGPRGTQANHCSAVGEYAAALGWVAVEEKATSYVADMSGSGEFYTHKVKMEAKKTDCPDVHRRWANALEQLFKELKLYVKEHHTQRLTWNKI
;
A
#
# COMPACT_ATOMS: atom_id res chain seq x y z
N MET A 1 -34.55 21.46 47.05
CA MET A 1 -35.02 21.00 45.73
C MET A 1 -34.42 21.91 44.65
N VAL A 2 -33.27 21.54 44.08
CA VAL A 2 -32.87 21.94 42.71
C VAL A 2 -32.02 20.80 42.17
N THR A 3 -32.35 20.39 40.95
CA THR A 3 -31.90 19.23 40.17
C THR A 3 -30.42 19.29 39.77
N LYS A 4 -29.67 18.21 40.04
CA LYS A 4 -28.31 17.97 39.51
C LYS A 4 -28.32 16.66 38.72
N LYS A 5 -28.65 16.74 37.44
CA LYS A 5 -28.58 15.61 36.49
C LYS A 5 -28.45 16.15 35.05
N GLN A 6 -27.34 16.82 34.72
CA GLN A 6 -27.06 17.24 33.33
C GLN A 6 -25.61 17.69 33.02
N SER A 7 -24.57 17.29 33.76
CA SER A 7 -23.17 17.71 33.49
C SER A 7 -22.31 16.72 32.70
N ASP A 8 -22.63 15.42 32.67
CA ASP A 8 -21.64 14.42 32.24
C ASP A 8 -21.57 14.20 30.71
N GLY A 9 -22.45 14.83 29.93
CA GLY A 9 -22.45 14.74 28.46
C GLY A 9 -21.66 15.85 27.75
N ALA A 10 -21.31 16.94 28.45
CA ALA A 10 -20.66 18.10 27.85
C ALA A 10 -19.13 17.93 27.70
N ASP A 11 -18.48 17.23 28.63
CA ASP A 11 -17.02 17.04 28.64
C ASP A 11 -16.54 16.03 27.58
N HIS A 12 -17.36 15.04 27.21
CA HIS A 12 -17.03 14.09 26.14
C HIS A 12 -17.04 14.75 24.75
N LYS A 13 -17.97 15.68 24.51
CA LYS A 13 -18.07 16.41 23.23
C LYS A 13 -16.92 17.43 23.07
N ALA A 14 -16.52 18.09 24.16
CA ALA A 14 -15.39 19.03 24.17
C ALA A 14 -14.05 18.35 23.86
N PHE A 15 -13.86 17.11 24.33
CA PHE A 15 -12.68 16.29 24.01
C PHE A 15 -12.61 15.88 22.53
N VAL A 16 -13.76 15.51 21.93
CA VAL A 16 -13.86 15.15 20.51
C VAL A 16 -13.62 16.36 19.59
N ASP A 17 -14.04 17.57 19.99
CA ASP A 17 -13.81 18.79 19.20
C ASP A 17 -12.37 19.33 19.34
N ALA A 18 -11.70 19.08 20.47
CA ALA A 18 -10.27 19.37 20.65
C ALA A 18 -9.38 18.46 19.77
N LEU A 19 -9.76 17.20 19.57
CA LEU A 19 -9.08 16.26 18.65
C LEU A 19 -9.20 16.67 17.18
N LYS A 20 -10.32 17.30 16.78
CA LYS A 20 -10.51 17.81 15.41
C LYS A 20 -9.61 19.00 15.07
N ASN A 21 -9.31 19.86 16.04
CA ASN A 21 -8.46 21.05 15.84
C ASN A 21 -6.95 20.73 15.83
N LEU A 22 -6.53 19.56 16.31
CA LEU A 22 -5.14 19.12 16.26
C LEU A 22 -4.68 18.80 14.82
N PHE A 23 -5.62 18.56 13.89
CA PHE A 23 -5.36 18.24 12.49
C PHE A 23 -4.97 19.43 11.60
N THR A 24 -4.88 20.67 12.12
CA THR A 24 -4.66 21.86 11.28
C THR A 24 -3.23 22.43 11.31
N THR A 25 -2.37 22.06 12.27
CA THR A 25 -1.15 22.86 12.56
C THR A 25 0.19 22.22 12.19
N SER A 26 0.26 21.00 11.64
CA SER A 26 1.56 20.36 11.32
C SER A 26 2.09 20.59 9.90
N LYS A 27 1.53 21.55 9.14
CA LYS A 27 1.94 21.84 7.75
C LYS A 27 3.16 22.77 7.62
N ALA A 28 3.75 23.27 8.71
CA ALA A 28 4.80 24.28 8.66
C ALA A 28 6.25 23.75 8.86
N PHE A 29 6.45 22.49 9.21
CA PHE A 29 7.79 21.99 9.57
C PHE A 29 8.58 21.33 8.41
N ILE A 30 7.93 21.02 7.28
CA ILE A 30 8.51 20.21 6.19
C ILE A 30 9.29 21.06 5.16
N LYS A 31 9.31 22.39 5.30
CA LYS A 31 9.93 23.28 4.30
C LYS A 31 11.44 23.52 4.48
N GLU A 32 12.05 23.10 5.59
CA GLU A 32 13.43 23.50 5.93
C GLU A 32 14.50 22.41 5.71
N TYR A 33 14.11 21.17 5.43
CA TYR A 33 15.07 20.05 5.31
C TYR A 33 15.55 19.73 3.88
N TYR A 34 15.04 20.39 2.84
CA TYR A 34 15.38 20.08 1.44
C TYR A 34 16.49 20.94 0.81
N THR A 35 17.07 21.90 1.52
CA THR A 35 18.03 22.86 0.96
C THR A 35 19.51 22.60 1.30
N MET A 36 19.84 21.55 2.05
CA MET A 36 21.21 21.33 2.57
C MET A 36 22.00 20.20 1.90
N GLY A 37 21.37 19.36 1.06
CA GLY A 37 22.02 18.20 0.43
C GLY A 37 22.84 18.46 -0.84
N MET A 38 22.80 19.65 -1.43
CA MET A 38 23.53 19.99 -2.66
C MET A 38 24.82 20.81 -2.43
N ARG A 39 25.67 20.43 -1.46
CA ARG A 39 26.89 21.21 -1.15
C ARG A 39 28.23 20.49 -0.95
N TYR A 40 28.33 19.18 -1.16
CA TYR A 40 29.63 18.50 -1.10
C TYR A 40 29.84 17.56 -2.29
N GLY A 41 30.39 18.11 -3.36
CA GLY A 41 30.90 17.35 -4.51
C GLY A 41 32.32 16.83 -4.26
N ILE A 42 32.55 15.57 -4.59
CA ILE A 42 33.85 14.88 -4.78
C ILE A 42 33.52 13.79 -5.82
N GLY A 43 34.15 13.61 -6.98
CA GLY A 43 35.51 13.92 -7.42
C GLY A 43 36.10 12.61 -7.97
N ILE A 44 35.99 12.41 -9.29
CA ILE A 44 36.48 11.25 -10.08
C ILE A 44 38.02 11.24 -10.14
N ALA A 45 38.67 10.11 -9.84
CA ALA A 45 39.96 9.66 -10.45
C ALA A 45 40.44 8.28 -9.92
N GLY A 46 40.86 7.39 -10.83
CA GLY A 46 41.96 6.43 -10.59
C GLY A 46 41.66 4.94 -10.75
N VAL A 47 41.86 4.41 -11.96
CA VAL A 47 41.92 2.97 -12.29
C VAL A 47 43.31 2.40 -11.96
N ALA A 48 43.42 1.23 -11.31
CA ALA A 48 44.43 0.20 -11.61
C ALA A 48 44.29 -1.08 -10.75
N GLY A 49 43.94 -2.19 -11.41
CA GLY A 49 44.56 -3.52 -11.26
C GLY A 49 44.51 -4.25 -9.91
N ALA A 50 43.65 -5.27 -9.81
CA ALA A 50 43.95 -6.47 -9.04
C ALA A 50 43.27 -7.70 -9.67
N LYS A 51 44.05 -8.78 -9.78
CA LYS A 51 43.75 -10.04 -10.45
C LYS A 51 42.61 -10.80 -9.76
N ILE A 52 41.79 -11.44 -10.59
CA ILE A 52 40.89 -12.53 -10.19
C ILE A 52 41.77 -13.76 -9.93
N GLU A 53 41.75 -14.27 -8.72
CA GLU A 53 42.16 -15.63 -8.41
C GLU A 53 41.03 -16.34 -7.66
N ASP A 54 40.73 -17.55 -8.13
CA ASP A 54 39.68 -18.45 -7.71
C ASP A 54 39.71 -18.79 -6.22
N ALA A 55 38.53 -18.83 -5.59
CA ALA A 55 38.01 -20.01 -4.86
C ALA A 55 36.82 -19.62 -3.97
N ASN A 56 35.60 -20.00 -4.36
CA ASN A 56 35.04 -21.25 -3.84
C ASN A 56 33.74 -21.59 -4.56
N VAL A 57 33.81 -22.70 -5.28
CA VAL A 57 32.67 -23.47 -5.78
C VAL A 57 31.75 -23.78 -4.59
N ILE A 58 30.50 -23.32 -4.64
CA ILE A 58 29.47 -23.76 -3.70
C ILE A 58 28.58 -24.76 -4.44
N ASP A 59 28.68 -25.99 -3.94
CA ASP A 59 27.97 -27.22 -4.22
C ASP A 59 26.51 -27.03 -4.66
N GLU A 60 26.22 -27.44 -5.90
CA GLU A 60 24.87 -27.59 -6.44
C GLU A 60 24.20 -28.85 -5.85
N SER A 61 23.78 -28.79 -4.60
CA SER A 61 22.71 -29.66 -4.08
C SER A 61 22.16 -29.15 -2.74
N ALA A 62 21.07 -28.39 -2.79
CA ALA A 62 20.27 -28.08 -1.61
C ALA A 62 18.81 -27.90 -2.04
N ASP A 63 17.94 -28.69 -1.42
CA ASP A 63 16.50 -28.73 -1.65
C ASP A 63 15.87 -27.32 -1.64
N GLY A 64 15.10 -27.03 -2.68
CA GLY A 64 14.68 -25.68 -3.07
C GLY A 64 13.67 -25.02 -2.13
N GLU A 65 14.18 -24.35 -1.08
CA GLU A 65 13.44 -23.39 -0.27
C GLU A 65 13.58 -21.98 -0.89
N ILE A 66 12.47 -21.35 -1.28
CA ILE A 66 12.52 -20.08 -2.02
C ILE A 66 12.29 -18.88 -1.10
N ASN A 67 13.30 -18.03 -1.06
CA ASN A 67 13.42 -16.80 -0.27
C ASN A 67 13.58 -15.57 -1.20
N TYR A 68 13.69 -14.36 -0.63
CA TYR A 68 13.82 -13.13 -1.44
C TYR A 68 15.06 -13.10 -2.36
N VAL A 69 16.10 -13.91 -2.09
CA VAL A 69 17.30 -14.02 -2.95
C VAL A 69 16.96 -14.86 -4.17
N THR A 70 16.28 -16.00 -3.97
CA THR A 70 15.79 -16.83 -5.09
C THR A 70 14.75 -16.07 -5.93
N ALA A 71 13.83 -15.32 -5.31
CA ALA A 71 12.87 -14.47 -6.02
C ALA A 71 13.54 -13.32 -6.79
N PHE A 72 14.62 -12.72 -6.25
CA PHE A 72 15.40 -11.74 -7.01
C PHE A 72 16.15 -12.39 -8.17
N LYS A 73 16.69 -13.60 -7.98
CA LYS A 73 17.31 -14.39 -9.06
C LYS A 73 16.32 -14.67 -10.20
N GLU A 74 15.04 -14.93 -9.92
CA GLU A 74 14.00 -15.05 -10.95
C GLU A 74 13.83 -13.75 -11.77
N LEU A 75 14.08 -12.57 -11.20
CA LEU A 75 14.11 -11.31 -11.95
C LEU A 75 15.31 -11.25 -12.92
N LEU A 76 16.47 -11.77 -12.50
CA LEU A 76 17.66 -11.87 -13.36
C LEU A 76 17.41 -12.83 -14.53
N ASP A 77 16.86 -14.01 -14.23
CA ASP A 77 16.65 -15.09 -15.20
C ASP A 77 15.44 -14.84 -16.12
N GLY A 78 14.48 -14.00 -15.71
CA GLY A 78 13.27 -13.68 -16.45
C GLY A 78 13.29 -12.30 -17.12
N PRO A 79 12.75 -11.26 -16.46
CA PRO A 79 12.59 -9.92 -17.05
C PRO A 79 13.92 -9.25 -17.42
N LEU A 80 14.99 -9.41 -16.63
CA LEU A 80 16.30 -8.83 -16.97
C LEU A 80 16.92 -9.53 -18.18
N ALA A 81 16.90 -10.87 -18.22
CA ALA A 81 17.34 -11.64 -19.38
C ALA A 81 16.57 -11.25 -20.65
N SER A 82 15.25 -11.02 -20.53
CA SER A 82 14.40 -10.55 -21.65
C SER A 82 14.81 -9.16 -22.13
N PHE A 83 15.16 -8.25 -21.21
CA PHE A 83 15.69 -6.91 -21.53
C PHE A 83 17.06 -6.98 -22.21
N VAL A 84 17.98 -7.82 -21.71
CA VAL A 84 19.31 -8.03 -22.31
C VAL A 84 19.19 -8.60 -23.72
N GLU A 85 18.31 -9.59 -23.94
CA GLU A 85 18.10 -10.16 -25.27
C GLU A 85 17.47 -9.14 -26.24
N ALA A 86 16.53 -8.31 -25.77
CA ALA A 86 16.00 -7.22 -26.57
C ALA A 86 17.07 -6.18 -26.93
N SER A 87 18.02 -5.93 -26.01
CA SER A 87 19.16 -5.02 -26.22
C SER A 87 20.15 -5.57 -27.24
N LYS A 88 20.42 -6.88 -27.18
CA LYS A 88 21.27 -7.59 -28.14
C LYS A 88 20.76 -7.53 -29.58
N ILE A 89 19.44 -7.58 -29.78
CA ILE A 89 18.83 -7.45 -31.12
C ILE A 89 19.14 -6.06 -31.75
N LEU A 90 19.23 -5.03 -30.91
CA LEU A 90 19.60 -3.67 -31.33
C LEU A 90 21.11 -3.53 -31.54
N GLY A 91 21.91 -4.17 -30.68
CA GLY A 91 23.37 -4.17 -30.75
C GLY A 91 24.00 -2.83 -30.33
N GLY A 92 25.30 -2.68 -30.58
CA GLY A 92 26.04 -1.44 -30.33
C GLY A 92 26.07 -1.05 -28.84
N GLU A 93 25.95 0.25 -28.57
CA GLU A 93 26.01 0.79 -27.20
C GLU A 93 24.84 0.30 -26.32
N VAL A 94 23.70 -0.08 -26.90
CA VAL A 94 22.54 -0.60 -26.14
C VAL A 94 22.85 -1.98 -25.57
N GLU A 95 23.47 -2.85 -26.37
CA GLU A 95 23.91 -4.17 -25.93
C GLU A 95 25.02 -4.06 -24.88
N GLU A 96 26.03 -3.23 -25.14
CA GLU A 96 27.12 -2.96 -24.19
C GLU A 96 26.59 -2.46 -22.83
N GLN A 97 25.64 -1.52 -22.85
CA GLN A 97 25.03 -0.98 -21.64
C GLN A 97 24.14 -1.98 -20.92
N ALA A 98 23.43 -2.85 -21.66
CA ALA A 98 22.61 -3.89 -21.05
C ALA A 98 23.45 -4.94 -20.32
N TYR A 99 24.64 -5.27 -20.82
CA TYR A 99 25.59 -6.12 -20.08
C TYR A 99 26.11 -5.43 -18.82
N ALA A 100 26.43 -4.13 -18.89
CA ALA A 100 26.80 -3.36 -17.70
C ALA A 100 25.70 -3.32 -16.64
N PHE A 101 24.46 -3.12 -17.08
CA PHE A 101 23.33 -3.14 -16.20
C PHE A 101 23.10 -4.53 -15.60
N GLN A 102 23.24 -5.60 -16.40
CA GLN A 102 23.12 -6.98 -15.91
C GLN A 102 24.16 -7.29 -14.82
N ASP A 103 25.40 -6.84 -14.98
CA ASP A 103 26.44 -7.06 -13.99
C ASP A 103 26.17 -6.30 -12.68
N ALA A 104 25.55 -5.11 -12.74
CA ALA A 104 25.07 -4.40 -11.54
C ALA A 104 23.99 -5.19 -10.78
N TRP A 105 23.06 -5.84 -11.49
CA TRP A 105 22.04 -6.71 -10.87
C TRP A 105 22.64 -7.99 -10.26
N LYS A 106 23.69 -8.55 -10.87
CA LYS A 106 24.42 -9.68 -10.27
C LYS A 106 25.10 -9.27 -8.96
N ALA A 107 25.73 -8.09 -8.95
CA ALA A 107 26.31 -7.52 -7.73
C ALA A 107 25.25 -7.28 -6.65
N GLU A 108 24.04 -6.83 -7.03
CA GLU A 108 22.92 -6.68 -6.10
C GLU A 108 22.44 -8.03 -5.56
N LEU A 109 22.36 -9.09 -6.39
CA LEU A 109 22.02 -10.44 -5.93
C LEU A 109 23.03 -10.95 -4.89
N GLU A 110 24.34 -10.73 -5.12
CA GLU A 110 25.38 -11.07 -4.14
C GLU A 110 25.22 -10.30 -2.83
N PHE A 111 24.90 -9.00 -2.92
CA PHE A 111 24.63 -8.15 -1.76
C PHE A 111 23.41 -8.64 -0.97
N LEU A 112 22.30 -8.95 -1.65
CA LEU A 112 21.07 -9.49 -1.05
C LEU A 112 21.29 -10.85 -0.38
N THR A 113 22.15 -11.69 -0.99
CA THR A 113 22.57 -12.99 -0.42
C THR A 113 23.30 -12.81 0.90
N LYS A 114 24.23 -11.85 0.97
CA LYS A 114 24.90 -11.50 2.24
C LYS A 114 23.88 -10.97 3.25
N ALA A 115 23.04 -10.02 2.85
CA ALA A 115 22.02 -9.41 3.72
C ALA A 115 21.05 -10.45 4.33
N MET A 116 20.78 -11.56 3.64
CA MET A 116 19.89 -12.62 4.11
C MET A 116 20.46 -13.42 5.28
N SER A 117 21.78 -13.46 5.41
CA SER A 117 22.47 -14.30 6.39
C SER A 117 23.04 -13.51 7.57
N MET A 118 22.90 -12.18 7.58
CA MET A 118 23.50 -11.32 8.60
C MET A 118 22.56 -10.21 9.08
N PRO A 119 22.64 -9.81 10.36
CA PRO A 119 21.94 -8.61 10.83
C PRO A 119 22.47 -7.35 10.12
N LYS A 120 21.63 -6.29 10.06
CA LYS A 120 22.02 -4.99 9.48
C LYS A 120 23.29 -4.48 10.18
N PRO A 121 24.42 -4.29 9.46
CA PRO A 121 25.60 -3.64 9.99
C PRO A 121 25.32 -2.15 10.27
N ASP A 122 26.02 -1.57 11.25
CA ASP A 122 25.97 -0.13 11.53
C ASP A 122 26.47 0.69 10.33
N ASP A 123 27.48 0.18 9.61
CA ASP A 123 27.97 0.71 8.34
C ASP A 123 28.10 -0.42 7.32
N PHE A 124 27.45 -0.26 6.16
CA PHE A 124 27.46 -1.21 5.05
C PHE A 124 27.79 -0.53 3.72
N GLN A 125 28.33 0.70 3.73
CA GLN A 125 28.62 1.46 2.50
C GLN A 125 29.66 0.74 1.61
N ASP A 126 30.69 0.14 2.21
CA ASP A 126 31.69 -0.63 1.46
C ASP A 126 31.09 -1.85 0.74
N MET A 127 30.01 -2.42 1.29
CA MET A 127 29.31 -3.55 0.66
C MET A 127 28.54 -3.13 -0.61
N LEU A 128 28.24 -1.83 -0.77
CA LEU A 128 27.56 -1.29 -1.95
C LEU A 128 28.54 -0.97 -3.09
N ALA A 129 29.86 -0.95 -2.83
CA ALA A 129 30.87 -0.58 -3.81
C ALA A 129 30.82 -1.39 -5.12
N PRO A 130 30.58 -2.72 -5.12
CA PRO A 130 30.42 -3.48 -6.35
C PRO A 130 29.22 -3.02 -7.20
N ILE A 131 28.07 -2.76 -6.58
CA ILE A 131 26.87 -2.25 -7.25
C ILE A 131 27.16 -0.86 -7.84
N ALA A 132 27.73 0.03 -7.04
CA ALA A 132 28.07 1.40 -7.45
C ALA A 132 29.08 1.44 -8.62
N THR A 133 30.04 0.52 -8.64
CA THR A 133 31.03 0.41 -9.72
C THR A 133 30.37 0.09 -11.06
N GLU A 134 29.47 -0.90 -11.07
CA GLU A 134 28.76 -1.29 -12.31
C GLU A 134 27.73 -0.24 -12.73
N MET A 135 27.05 0.42 -11.79
CA MET A 135 26.22 1.59 -12.08
C MET A 135 27.03 2.72 -12.74
N GLY A 136 28.26 2.96 -12.28
CA GLY A 136 29.20 3.91 -12.89
C GLY A 136 29.60 3.52 -14.33
N ARG A 137 29.77 2.22 -14.59
CA ARG A 137 30.03 1.72 -15.96
C ARG A 137 28.85 1.95 -16.89
N VAL A 138 27.61 1.75 -16.42
CA VAL A 138 26.39 2.10 -17.17
C VAL A 138 26.40 3.58 -17.56
N GLY A 139 26.76 4.48 -16.62
CA GLY A 139 26.88 5.92 -16.87
C GLY A 139 27.97 6.27 -17.89
N THR A 140 29.13 5.62 -17.82
CA THR A 140 30.24 5.82 -18.78
C THR A 140 29.82 5.51 -20.22
N ILE A 141 28.94 4.51 -20.41
CA ILE A 141 28.42 4.16 -21.74
C ILE A 141 27.45 5.22 -22.27
N VAL A 142 26.69 5.90 -21.40
CA VAL A 142 25.85 7.05 -21.78
C VAL A 142 26.72 8.19 -22.32
N GLU A 143 27.81 8.51 -21.62
CA GLU A 143 28.76 9.53 -22.03
C GLU A 143 29.42 9.18 -23.38
N LYS A 144 29.84 7.92 -23.54
CA LYS A 144 30.42 7.39 -24.78
C LYS A 144 29.45 7.46 -25.96
N CYS A 145 28.17 7.11 -25.77
CA CYS A 145 27.14 7.20 -26.81
C CYS A 145 26.90 8.66 -27.23
N GLY A 146 26.91 9.57 -26.24
CA GLY A 146 26.73 11.00 -26.44
C GLY A 146 25.32 11.40 -26.89
N PRO A 147 24.96 12.69 -26.82
CA PRO A 147 23.59 13.16 -27.05
C PRO A 147 23.13 13.06 -28.52
N ARG A 148 24.06 12.82 -29.46
CA ARG A 148 23.79 12.68 -30.90
C ARG A 148 23.96 11.24 -31.40
N GLY A 149 24.29 10.29 -30.51
CA GLY A 149 24.42 8.88 -30.86
C GLY A 149 23.10 8.29 -31.36
N ALA A 150 23.18 7.29 -32.23
CA ALA A 150 21.99 6.61 -32.78
C ALA A 150 21.11 6.01 -31.67
N PHE A 151 21.72 5.60 -30.56
CA PHE A 151 21.06 5.01 -29.41
C PHE A 151 20.96 5.94 -28.19
N ALA A 152 21.20 7.25 -28.34
CA ALA A 152 21.27 8.20 -27.22
C ALA A 152 20.06 8.13 -26.27
N ASN A 153 18.84 7.98 -26.80
CA ASN A 153 17.63 7.86 -25.97
C ASN A 153 17.55 6.51 -25.23
N HIS A 154 18.08 5.42 -25.80
CA HIS A 154 18.13 4.13 -25.10
C HIS A 154 19.12 4.23 -23.94
N CYS A 155 20.31 4.73 -24.22
CA CYS A 155 21.35 4.87 -23.22
C CYS A 155 20.95 5.83 -22.09
N SER A 156 20.30 6.95 -22.43
CA SER A 156 19.78 7.89 -21.44
C SER A 156 18.65 7.30 -20.61
N ALA A 157 17.75 6.49 -21.20
CA ALA A 157 16.68 5.85 -20.45
C ALA A 157 17.22 4.98 -19.32
N VAL A 158 18.22 4.13 -19.59
CA VAL A 158 18.84 3.27 -18.57
C VAL A 158 19.74 4.09 -17.63
N GLY A 159 20.46 5.10 -18.15
CA GLY A 159 21.36 5.94 -17.34
C GLY A 159 20.64 6.78 -16.29
N GLU A 160 19.51 7.40 -16.64
CA GLU A 160 18.74 8.26 -15.74
C GLU A 160 17.99 7.46 -14.66
N SER A 161 17.70 6.19 -14.92
CA SER A 161 17.06 5.29 -13.95
C SER A 161 18.02 4.28 -13.32
N VAL A 162 19.32 4.29 -13.63
CA VAL A 162 20.27 3.30 -13.08
C VAL A 162 20.33 3.35 -11.54
N GLY A 163 20.04 4.52 -10.97
CA GLY A 163 19.86 4.74 -9.53
C GLY A 163 18.78 3.87 -8.87
N ILE A 164 17.92 3.21 -9.65
CA ILE A 164 16.90 2.29 -9.14
C ILE A 164 17.47 1.18 -8.25
N LEU A 165 18.70 0.72 -8.52
CA LEU A 165 19.40 -0.30 -7.71
C LEU A 165 19.83 0.24 -6.33
N GLY A 166 19.77 1.55 -6.11
CA GLY A 166 20.05 2.18 -4.82
C GLY A 166 18.98 1.94 -3.76
N TRP A 167 17.86 1.29 -4.08
CA TRP A 167 16.75 1.05 -3.13
C TRP A 167 17.18 0.25 -1.90
N VAL A 168 18.24 -0.58 -2.03
CA VAL A 168 18.82 -1.38 -0.95
C VAL A 168 19.43 -0.55 0.18
N ALA A 169 19.76 0.73 -0.10
CA ALA A 169 20.33 1.67 0.85
C ALA A 169 19.30 2.69 1.41
N VAL A 170 18.04 2.59 1.01
CA VAL A 170 16.97 3.50 1.43
C VAL A 170 16.39 3.06 2.78
N ASP A 171 16.37 3.95 3.76
CA ASP A 171 15.87 3.64 5.12
C ASP A 171 14.33 3.62 5.23
N GLU A 172 13.61 4.31 4.34
CA GLU A 172 12.15 4.32 4.28
C GLU A 172 11.61 4.53 2.85
N LYS A 173 10.43 3.96 2.57
CA LYS A 173 9.70 4.08 1.28
C LYS A 173 10.46 3.52 0.06
N SER A 174 11.19 2.42 0.18
CA SER A 174 11.87 1.76 -0.96
C SER A 174 10.96 1.54 -2.19
N VAL A 175 9.68 1.19 -2.01
CA VAL A 175 8.73 1.03 -3.14
C VAL A 175 8.47 2.34 -3.87
N SER A 176 8.41 3.45 -3.14
CA SER A 176 8.22 4.78 -3.75
C SER A 176 9.50 5.19 -4.48
N PHE A 177 10.66 5.00 -3.86
CA PHE A 177 11.96 5.26 -4.48
C PHE A 177 12.15 4.50 -5.81
N VAL A 178 11.85 3.20 -5.84
CA VAL A 178 11.90 2.39 -7.07
C VAL A 178 10.92 2.93 -8.13
N GLY A 179 9.74 3.39 -7.70
CA GLY A 179 8.78 4.05 -8.57
C GLY A 179 9.33 5.33 -9.20
N ASP A 180 9.86 6.23 -8.38
CA ASP A 180 10.39 7.52 -8.83
C ASP A 180 11.58 7.34 -9.80
N MET A 181 12.46 6.37 -9.54
CA MET A 181 13.57 6.04 -10.44
C MET A 181 13.09 5.40 -11.76
N ALA A 182 12.05 4.57 -11.73
CA ALA A 182 11.45 4.04 -12.94
C ALA A 182 10.83 5.15 -13.80
N ASP A 183 10.12 6.10 -13.17
CA ASP A 183 9.48 7.24 -13.83
C ASP A 183 10.51 8.18 -14.48
N ALA A 184 11.72 8.28 -13.92
CA ALA A 184 12.82 9.05 -14.51
C ALA A 184 13.21 8.57 -15.92
N SER A 185 13.07 7.27 -16.22
CA SER A 185 13.34 6.73 -17.56
C SER A 185 12.26 7.06 -18.59
N GLN A 186 11.03 7.35 -18.15
CA GLN A 186 9.84 7.31 -19.00
C GLN A 186 9.88 8.31 -20.15
N PHE A 187 10.48 9.47 -19.92
CA PHE A 187 10.68 10.48 -20.97
C PHE A 187 11.49 9.93 -22.14
N PHE A 188 12.59 9.22 -21.87
CA PHE A 188 13.47 8.66 -22.88
C PHE A 188 12.89 7.38 -23.50
N VAL A 189 12.24 6.54 -22.71
CA VAL A 189 11.49 5.36 -23.20
C VAL A 189 10.40 5.78 -24.21
N ASN A 190 9.67 6.86 -23.92
CA ASN A 190 8.69 7.42 -24.85
C ASN A 190 9.35 7.94 -26.14
N LYS A 191 10.51 8.59 -26.05
CA LYS A 191 11.29 9.00 -27.23
C LYS A 191 11.76 7.82 -28.07
N VAL A 192 12.18 6.72 -27.44
CA VAL A 192 12.52 5.48 -28.15
C VAL A 192 11.32 4.95 -28.92
N ARG A 193 10.15 4.83 -28.28
CA ARG A 193 8.90 4.38 -28.94
C ARG A 193 8.49 5.28 -30.12
N MET A 194 8.58 6.60 -29.93
CA MET A 194 8.25 7.58 -30.99
C MET A 194 9.26 7.57 -32.14
N GLY A 195 10.54 7.38 -31.82
CA GLY A 195 11.65 7.34 -32.77
C GLY A 195 11.72 6.02 -33.56
N ALA A 196 11.19 4.93 -33.01
CA ALA A 196 11.24 3.58 -33.58
C ALA A 196 10.80 3.53 -35.05
N LYS A 197 9.75 4.27 -35.42
CA LYS A 197 9.24 4.32 -36.81
C LYS A 197 10.24 4.85 -37.85
N LYS A 198 11.33 5.50 -37.41
CA LYS A 198 12.39 6.05 -38.27
C LYS A 198 13.62 5.15 -38.35
N THR A 199 13.53 3.95 -37.78
CA THR A 199 14.62 2.97 -37.72
C THR A 199 14.35 1.81 -38.67
N ASP A 200 15.36 1.00 -38.94
CA ASP A 200 15.27 -0.23 -39.73
C ASP A 200 14.53 -1.37 -38.99
N LYS A 201 14.46 -1.31 -37.65
CA LYS A 201 13.84 -2.35 -36.80
C LYS A 201 12.83 -1.78 -35.78
N PRO A 202 11.73 -1.15 -36.22
CA PRO A 202 10.78 -0.45 -35.34
C PRO A 202 10.25 -1.33 -34.19
N GLU A 203 9.95 -2.61 -34.47
CA GLU A 203 9.44 -3.51 -33.44
C GLU A 203 10.50 -3.90 -32.40
N ALA A 204 11.78 -3.98 -32.79
CA ALA A 204 12.86 -4.27 -31.84
C ALA A 204 13.01 -3.15 -30.81
N HIS A 205 12.95 -1.89 -31.25
CA HIS A 205 13.01 -0.72 -30.36
C HIS A 205 11.81 -0.65 -29.40
N ARG A 206 10.60 -0.94 -29.89
CA ARG A 206 9.41 -0.98 -29.03
C ARG A 206 9.46 -2.14 -28.03
N LYS A 207 9.91 -3.32 -28.48
CA LYS A 207 10.09 -4.49 -27.60
C LYS A 207 11.11 -4.20 -26.51
N TRP A 208 12.23 -3.56 -26.85
CA TRP A 208 13.23 -3.11 -25.89
C TRP A 208 12.64 -2.17 -24.84
N ALA A 209 11.90 -1.14 -25.28
CA ALA A 209 11.24 -0.19 -24.37
C ALA A 209 10.26 -0.89 -23.41
N SER A 210 9.42 -1.79 -23.93
CA SER A 210 8.49 -2.56 -23.11
C SER A 210 9.19 -3.54 -22.16
N ALA A 211 10.33 -4.11 -22.55
CA ALA A 211 11.12 -5.00 -21.70
C ALA A 211 11.73 -4.24 -20.50
N LEU A 212 12.20 -3.01 -20.70
CA LEU A 212 12.71 -2.15 -19.63
C LEU A 212 11.60 -1.77 -18.63
N GLU A 213 10.44 -1.35 -19.13
CA GLU A 213 9.28 -1.03 -18.28
C GLU A 213 8.80 -2.26 -17.49
N ALA A 214 8.76 -3.44 -18.13
CA ALA A 214 8.42 -4.69 -17.47
C ALA A 214 9.41 -5.03 -16.36
N LEU A 215 10.72 -4.89 -16.61
CA LEU A 215 11.75 -5.11 -15.60
C LEU A 215 11.55 -4.22 -14.36
N TYR A 216 11.29 -2.92 -14.54
CA TYR A 216 11.06 -2.01 -13.41
C TYR A 216 9.76 -2.27 -12.66
N LYS A 217 8.72 -2.68 -13.38
CA LYS A 217 7.46 -3.10 -12.76
C LYS A 217 7.63 -4.34 -11.89
N GLU A 218 8.35 -5.34 -12.37
CA GLU A 218 8.63 -6.56 -11.60
C GLU A 218 9.58 -6.28 -10.42
N LEU A 219 10.59 -5.42 -10.58
CA LEU A 219 11.41 -4.96 -9.45
C LEU A 219 10.57 -4.24 -8.38
N LYS A 220 9.67 -3.34 -8.78
CA LYS A 220 8.78 -2.64 -7.86
C LYS A 220 7.83 -3.61 -7.16
N ALA A 221 7.35 -4.64 -7.85
CA ALA A 221 6.54 -5.70 -7.26
C ALA A 221 7.35 -6.51 -6.23
N TYR A 222 8.58 -6.91 -6.59
CA TYR A 222 9.51 -7.58 -5.69
C TYR A 222 9.81 -6.75 -4.44
N VAL A 223 10.23 -5.49 -4.59
CA VAL A 223 10.50 -4.60 -3.45
C VAL A 223 9.23 -4.37 -2.64
N LYS A 224 8.05 -4.32 -3.26
CA LYS A 224 6.78 -4.22 -2.53
C LYS A 224 6.47 -5.47 -1.71
N GLU A 225 6.74 -6.65 -2.26
CA GLU A 225 6.48 -7.95 -1.65
C GLU A 225 7.46 -8.25 -0.51
N TYR A 226 8.76 -8.05 -0.73
CA TYR A 226 9.81 -8.47 0.19
C TYR A 226 10.41 -7.32 1.03
N HIS A 227 10.33 -6.06 0.57
CA HIS A 227 11.10 -4.95 1.12
C HIS A 227 10.35 -3.60 1.12
N THR A 228 9.06 -3.60 1.49
CA THR A 228 8.12 -2.48 1.22
C THR A 228 8.61 -1.10 1.69
N GLN A 229 9.29 -1.05 2.85
CA GLN A 229 9.78 0.19 3.46
C GLN A 229 11.29 0.37 3.30
N HIS A 230 12.06 -0.69 3.50
CA HIS A 230 13.52 -0.76 3.42
C HIS A 230 13.93 -2.21 3.21
N LEU A 231 15.20 -2.42 2.85
CA LEU A 231 15.80 -3.75 2.81
C LEU A 231 15.66 -4.47 4.16
N ILE A 232 15.15 -5.69 4.11
CA ILE A 232 15.01 -6.54 5.30
C ILE A 232 16.26 -7.41 5.43
N TRP A 233 17.01 -7.20 6.51
CA TRP A 233 18.21 -7.96 6.84
C TRP A 233 17.85 -9.18 7.70
N ASN A 234 18.52 -10.32 7.44
CA ASN A 234 18.34 -11.60 8.13
C ASN A 234 16.87 -11.92 8.48
N PRO A 235 16.02 -12.18 7.48
CA PRO A 235 14.59 -12.42 7.69
C PRO A 235 14.34 -13.67 8.56
N PRO A 236 13.36 -13.65 9.49
CA PRO A 236 12.92 -14.85 10.22
C PRO A 236 12.47 -15.96 9.27
N LYS A 237 12.54 -17.23 9.70
CA LYS A 237 12.21 -18.41 8.85
C LYS A 237 10.86 -18.32 8.12
N ALA A 238 9.86 -17.63 8.66
CA ALA A 238 8.56 -17.43 8.01
C ALA A 238 8.60 -16.56 6.73
N VAL A 239 9.62 -15.72 6.57
CA VAL A 239 9.84 -14.86 5.38
C VAL A 239 10.79 -15.52 4.36
N ARG A 240 11.40 -16.67 4.72
CA ARG A 240 12.29 -17.44 3.84
C ARG A 240 11.56 -18.35 2.85
N ALA A 241 10.23 -18.45 2.91
CA ALA A 241 9.45 -19.38 2.11
C ALA A 241 8.16 -18.73 1.58
N THR A 242 8.28 -17.97 0.49
CA THR A 242 7.14 -17.69 -0.41
C THR A 242 7.62 -17.81 -1.84
N PRO A 243 7.22 -18.88 -2.52
CA PRO A 243 6.70 -18.67 -3.86
C PRO A 243 5.71 -19.74 -4.36
N ARG A 244 5.10 -19.32 -5.46
CA ARG A 244 4.71 -20.06 -6.68
C ARG A 244 5.07 -21.56 -6.76
N SER A 245 4.01 -22.34 -6.69
CA SER A 245 3.77 -23.69 -7.22
C SER A 245 4.79 -24.24 -8.24
N THR A 246 5.58 -25.23 -7.81
CA THR A 246 6.11 -26.34 -8.64
C THR A 246 6.11 -27.64 -7.85
N ILE A 247 5.94 -28.74 -8.60
CA ILE A 247 5.54 -30.09 -8.20
C ILE A 247 6.68 -30.85 -7.50
N GLY A 248 6.37 -31.59 -6.42
CA GLY A 248 7.26 -32.61 -5.85
C GLY A 248 6.62 -33.31 -4.65
N ASN A 249 6.56 -34.63 -4.68
CA ASN A 249 5.79 -35.51 -3.78
C ASN A 249 6.75 -36.22 -2.81
N GLY A 250 6.39 -36.38 -1.53
CA GLY A 250 7.10 -37.23 -0.57
C GLY A 250 6.57 -37.06 0.85
N ASP A 251 5.92 -38.10 1.38
CA ASP A 251 5.31 -38.13 2.70
C ASP A 251 6.35 -38.48 3.80
N GLU A 252 6.29 -37.82 4.96
CA GLU A 252 6.31 -38.39 6.33
C GLU A 252 6.53 -37.30 7.41
N GLU A 253 6.20 -37.65 8.66
CA GLU A 253 5.71 -36.83 9.78
C GLU A 253 6.70 -35.87 10.47
N GLY A 254 6.18 -34.73 10.96
CA GLY A 254 6.61 -34.12 12.25
C GLY A 254 7.21 -32.69 12.22
N GLY A 255 6.42 -31.68 12.65
CA GLY A 255 6.93 -30.36 13.07
C GLY A 255 5.98 -29.18 12.83
N SER A 256 5.12 -28.88 13.82
CA SER A 256 4.04 -27.86 13.76
C SER A 256 4.55 -26.42 13.56
N SER A 257 4.08 -25.76 12.49
CA SER A 257 4.03 -24.30 12.37
C SER A 257 2.84 -23.77 13.22
N LYS A 258 3.08 -22.77 14.07
CA LYS A 258 2.10 -22.22 15.03
C LYS A 258 1.16 -21.23 14.34
N ASP A 259 -0.15 -21.35 14.56
CA ASP A 259 -1.15 -20.41 14.05
C ASP A 259 -1.09 -19.02 14.73
N TYR A 260 -1.75 -18.00 14.15
CA TYR A 260 -1.70 -16.63 14.69
C TYR A 260 -2.33 -16.50 16.09
N VAL A 261 -3.19 -17.43 16.49
CA VAL A 261 -3.76 -17.47 17.84
C VAL A 261 -2.72 -17.96 18.83
N THR A 262 -1.93 -18.96 18.44
CA THR A 262 -0.82 -19.49 19.22
C THR A 262 0.29 -18.46 19.37
N ALA A 263 0.62 -17.72 18.31
CA ALA A 263 1.57 -16.61 18.38
C ALA A 263 1.07 -15.47 19.29
N PHE A 264 -0.24 -15.17 19.28
CA PHE A 264 -0.80 -14.18 20.21
C PHE A 264 -0.74 -14.66 21.67
N ARG A 265 -0.98 -15.95 21.94
CA ARG A 265 -0.83 -16.56 23.28
C ARG A 265 0.61 -16.49 23.81
N GLU A 266 1.61 -16.40 22.94
CA GLU A 266 2.99 -16.15 23.35
C GLU A 266 3.18 -14.73 23.91
N LEU A 267 2.42 -13.75 23.42
CA LEU A 267 2.40 -12.41 24.03
C LEU A 267 1.85 -12.46 25.47
N LEU A 268 0.85 -13.32 25.71
CA LEU A 268 0.25 -13.48 27.04
C LEU A 268 1.23 -14.13 28.03
N THR A 269 1.90 -15.19 27.60
CA THR A 269 2.83 -15.96 28.44
C THR A 269 4.23 -15.34 28.56
N GLY A 270 4.60 -14.45 27.63
CA GLY A 270 5.86 -13.72 27.62
C GLY A 270 5.72 -12.28 28.14
N PRO A 271 5.63 -11.27 27.26
CA PRO A 271 5.67 -9.86 27.63
C PRO A 271 4.51 -9.41 28.55
N LEU A 272 3.30 -9.95 28.41
CA LEU A 272 2.18 -9.61 29.30
C LEU A 272 2.39 -10.18 30.71
N ALA A 273 2.80 -11.44 30.81
CA ALA A 273 3.18 -12.04 32.10
C ALA A 273 4.29 -11.24 32.78
N ALA A 274 5.31 -10.81 32.03
CA ALA A 274 6.38 -9.96 32.54
C ALA A 274 5.85 -8.60 33.05
N PHE A 275 4.89 -7.98 32.34
CA PHE A 275 4.23 -6.74 32.78
C PHE A 275 3.39 -6.94 34.05
N VAL A 276 2.63 -8.04 34.14
CA VAL A 276 1.82 -8.38 35.33
C VAL A 276 2.72 -8.63 36.53
N GLU A 277 3.81 -9.39 36.38
CA GLU A 277 4.78 -9.61 37.45
C GLU A 277 5.48 -8.32 37.88
N ALA A 278 5.84 -7.44 36.94
CA ALA A 278 6.37 -6.12 37.27
C ALA A 278 5.34 -5.26 38.02
N SER A 279 4.05 -5.38 37.67
CA SER A 279 2.95 -4.67 38.33
C SER A 279 2.75 -5.15 39.78
N LYS A 280 2.85 -6.46 40.02
CA LYS A 280 2.81 -7.06 41.37
C LYS A 280 3.98 -6.58 42.25
N LYS A 281 5.18 -6.42 41.69
CA LYS A 281 6.34 -5.89 42.44
C LYS A 281 6.15 -4.44 42.89
N ILE A 282 5.34 -3.66 42.18
CA ILE A 282 4.94 -2.31 42.60
C ILE A 282 3.81 -2.37 43.64
N GLY A 283 2.80 -3.23 43.42
CA GLY A 283 1.65 -3.37 44.30
C GLY A 283 0.60 -2.25 44.14
N GLY A 284 -0.36 -2.21 45.05
CA GLY A 284 -1.39 -1.16 45.11
C GLY A 284 -2.26 -1.07 43.85
N GLU A 285 -2.59 0.15 43.43
CA GLU A 285 -3.46 0.42 42.29
C GLU A 285 -2.90 -0.13 40.96
N VAL A 286 -1.57 -0.26 40.84
CA VAL A 286 -0.90 -0.78 39.64
C VAL A 286 -1.11 -2.28 39.51
N GLU A 287 -0.95 -3.04 40.59
CA GLU A 287 -1.26 -4.46 40.61
C GLU A 287 -2.75 -4.69 40.35
N GLU A 288 -3.62 -3.92 41.01
CA GLU A 288 -5.07 -4.05 40.86
C GLU A 288 -5.55 -3.76 39.44
N GLN A 289 -4.97 -2.77 38.75
CA GLN A 289 -5.29 -2.44 37.36
C GLN A 289 -4.73 -3.47 36.37
N SER A 290 -3.60 -4.12 36.70
CA SER A 290 -2.99 -5.13 35.82
C SER A 290 -3.87 -6.37 35.60
N LYS A 291 -4.82 -6.65 36.52
CA LYS A 291 -5.75 -7.78 36.44
C LYS A 291 -6.75 -7.65 35.28
N PRO A 292 -7.65 -6.63 35.24
CA PRO A 292 -8.54 -6.44 34.10
C PRO A 292 -7.78 -6.09 32.82
N PHE A 293 -6.57 -5.52 32.91
CA PHE A 293 -5.70 -5.34 31.76
C PHE A 293 -5.34 -6.71 31.15
N ALA A 294 -4.82 -7.66 31.93
CA ALA A 294 -4.51 -9.00 31.44
C ALA A 294 -5.76 -9.74 30.93
N GLU A 295 -6.90 -9.61 31.62
CA GLU A 295 -8.18 -10.18 31.18
C GLU A 295 -8.65 -9.62 29.81
N ALA A 296 -8.30 -8.38 29.46
CA ALA A 296 -8.59 -7.82 28.14
C ALA A 296 -7.83 -8.54 27.01
N TRP A 297 -6.58 -8.94 27.26
CA TRP A 297 -5.76 -9.70 26.30
C TRP A 297 -6.24 -11.15 26.18
N GLU A 298 -6.71 -11.76 27.28
CA GLU A 298 -7.36 -13.08 27.24
C GLU A 298 -8.67 -13.03 26.43
N ALA A 299 -9.49 -11.97 26.61
CA ALA A 299 -10.68 -11.76 25.79
C ALA A 299 -10.34 -11.59 24.30
N GLU A 300 -9.18 -11.01 23.98
CA GLU A 300 -8.68 -10.89 22.62
C GLU A 300 -8.20 -12.23 22.05
N VAL A 301 -7.58 -13.12 22.86
CA VAL A 301 -7.32 -14.53 22.47
C VAL A 301 -8.61 -15.24 22.10
N ASP A 302 -9.66 -15.10 22.91
CA ASP A 302 -10.96 -15.72 22.64
C ASP A 302 -11.59 -15.19 21.34
N PHE A 303 -11.48 -13.88 21.11
CA PHE A 303 -11.93 -13.25 19.88
C PHE A 303 -11.14 -13.78 18.66
N LEU A 304 -9.81 -13.84 18.73
CA LEU A 304 -8.95 -14.36 17.67
C LEU A 304 -9.18 -15.87 17.42
N SER A 305 -9.45 -16.65 18.47
CA SER A 305 -9.81 -18.06 18.38
C SER A 305 -11.14 -18.29 17.63
N LYS A 306 -12.09 -17.37 17.78
CA LYS A 306 -13.31 -17.36 16.96
C LYS A 306 -12.98 -16.95 15.53
N ALA A 307 -12.27 -15.82 15.36
CA ALA A 307 -11.93 -15.25 14.06
C ALA A 307 -11.18 -16.22 13.14
N ILE A 308 -10.28 -17.05 13.68
CA ILE A 308 -9.50 -18.02 12.88
C ILE A 308 -10.36 -19.18 12.34
N SER A 309 -11.54 -19.40 12.92
CA SER A 309 -12.39 -20.56 12.62
C SER A 309 -13.69 -20.20 11.90
N MET A 310 -13.96 -18.90 11.70
CA MET A 310 -15.21 -18.44 11.11
C MET A 310 -15.01 -17.31 10.09
N PRO A 311 -15.82 -17.26 9.01
CA PRO A 311 -15.81 -16.10 8.13
C PRO A 311 -16.18 -14.84 8.91
N LYS A 312 -15.74 -13.67 8.43
CA LYS A 312 -16.07 -12.38 9.04
C LYS A 312 -17.59 -12.24 9.17
N PRO A 313 -18.16 -12.12 10.38
CA PRO A 313 -19.59 -11.87 10.55
C PRO A 313 -19.94 -10.45 10.14
N GLU A 314 -21.19 -10.21 9.73
CA GLU A 314 -21.67 -8.87 9.39
C GLU A 314 -21.58 -7.91 10.60
N ASP A 315 -21.91 -8.42 11.79
CA ASP A 315 -21.81 -7.66 13.06
C ASP A 315 -20.59 -8.08 13.88
N VAL A 316 -19.40 -7.60 13.47
CA VAL A 316 -18.16 -7.76 14.25
C VAL A 316 -18.25 -7.03 15.59
N GLN A 317 -19.02 -5.95 15.70
CA GLN A 317 -19.12 -5.13 16.91
C GLN A 317 -19.70 -5.93 18.09
N SER A 318 -20.67 -6.81 17.83
CA SER A 318 -21.21 -7.72 18.84
C SER A 318 -20.18 -8.66 19.47
N LEU A 319 -19.09 -8.98 18.75
CA LEU A 319 -18.01 -9.85 19.24
C LEU A 319 -16.97 -9.11 20.08
N LEU A 320 -16.92 -7.78 20.01
CA LEU A 320 -15.95 -6.95 20.75
C LEU A 320 -16.37 -6.68 22.20
N GLY A 321 -17.62 -7.00 22.57
CA GLY A 321 -18.17 -6.76 23.91
C GLY A 321 -17.24 -7.16 25.06
N PRO A 322 -16.72 -8.41 25.09
CA PRO A 322 -15.82 -8.85 26.15
C PRO A 322 -14.51 -8.06 26.24
N ILE A 323 -13.91 -7.67 25.12
CA ILE A 323 -12.69 -6.84 25.09
C ILE A 323 -13.03 -5.44 25.63
N ALA A 324 -14.09 -4.83 25.10
CA ALA A 324 -14.54 -3.48 25.47
C ALA A 324 -14.92 -3.37 26.96
N GLU A 325 -15.55 -4.40 27.52
CA GLU A 325 -15.88 -4.48 28.96
C GLU A 325 -14.61 -4.39 29.81
N LYS A 326 -13.59 -5.20 29.50
CA LYS A 326 -12.33 -5.21 30.25
C LYS A 326 -11.51 -3.93 30.09
N MET A 327 -11.49 -3.35 28.88
CA MET A 327 -10.92 -2.02 28.68
C MET A 327 -11.66 -0.96 29.52
N GLY A 328 -12.98 -1.05 29.63
CA GLY A 328 -13.81 -0.20 30.49
C GLY A 328 -13.51 -0.37 31.98
N GLU A 329 -13.27 -1.60 32.44
CA GLU A 329 -12.85 -1.85 33.82
C GLU A 329 -11.48 -1.23 34.15
N VAL A 330 -10.51 -1.29 33.22
CA VAL A 330 -9.22 -0.60 33.34
C VAL A 330 -9.44 0.90 33.52
N ALA A 331 -10.23 1.53 32.65
CA ALA A 331 -10.54 2.96 32.73
C ALA A 331 -11.27 3.33 34.04
N ALA A 332 -12.25 2.51 34.46
CA ALA A 332 -12.98 2.72 35.70
C ALA A 332 -12.08 2.64 36.94
N ARG A 333 -11.08 1.76 36.94
CA ARG A 333 -10.06 1.71 38.01
C ARG A 333 -9.19 2.95 38.01
N THR A 334 -8.68 3.38 36.85
CA THR A 334 -7.90 4.62 36.71
C THR A 334 -8.64 5.83 37.27
N SER A 335 -9.94 5.96 36.98
CA SER A 335 -10.76 7.08 37.44
C SER A 335 -10.91 7.19 38.97
N LYS A 336 -10.63 6.10 39.71
CA LYS A 336 -10.71 6.05 41.17
C LYS A 336 -9.35 6.29 41.84
N VAL A 337 -8.27 6.33 41.07
CA VAL A 337 -6.92 6.62 41.59
C VAL A 337 -6.86 8.09 41.98
N ASP A 338 -6.29 8.38 43.16
CA ASP A 338 -6.07 9.77 43.59
C ASP A 338 -5.19 10.48 42.54
N PRO A 339 -5.66 11.59 41.94
CA PRO A 339 -4.88 12.36 40.97
C PRO A 339 -3.55 12.90 41.52
N ARG A 340 -3.40 12.95 42.85
CA ARG A 340 -2.18 13.35 43.56
C ARG A 340 -1.38 12.16 44.10
N GLY A 341 -1.88 10.94 43.89
CA GLY A 341 -1.24 9.70 44.32
C GLY A 341 0.06 9.43 43.57
N LYS A 342 0.98 8.70 44.22
CA LYS A 342 2.30 8.37 43.65
C LYS A 342 2.22 7.48 42.42
N LEU A 343 1.16 6.67 42.31
CA LEU A 343 0.99 5.67 41.23
C LEU A 343 0.09 6.13 40.09
N VAL A 344 -0.48 7.35 40.13
CA VAL A 344 -1.42 7.85 39.11
C VAL A 344 -0.86 7.79 37.68
N ASN A 345 0.44 8.10 37.50
CA ASN A 345 1.06 8.06 36.17
C ASN A 345 1.20 6.63 35.63
N HIS A 346 1.29 5.61 36.48
CA HIS A 346 1.28 4.22 36.05
C HIS A 346 -0.11 3.85 35.52
N CYS A 347 -1.14 4.17 36.32
CA CYS A 347 -2.51 3.86 35.93
C CYS A 347 -2.96 4.61 34.68
N ASN A 348 -2.57 5.89 34.56
CA ASN A 348 -2.86 6.69 33.37
C ASN A 348 -2.12 6.17 32.14
N SER A 349 -0.85 5.75 32.23
CA SER A 349 -0.17 5.24 31.04
C SER A 349 -0.88 4.03 30.46
N VAL A 350 -1.31 3.09 31.31
CA VAL A 350 -2.08 1.90 30.89
C VAL A 350 -3.44 2.29 30.33
N SER A 351 -4.17 3.18 31.01
CA SER A 351 -5.52 3.60 30.62
C SER A 351 -5.57 4.37 29.30
N GLU A 352 -4.54 5.13 28.99
CA GLU A 352 -4.46 5.89 27.74
C GLU A 352 -4.00 5.01 26.57
N SER A 353 -3.21 3.96 26.84
CA SER A 353 -2.70 3.06 25.80
C SER A 353 -3.54 1.81 25.54
N ILE A 354 -4.47 1.45 26.44
CA ILE A 354 -5.29 0.23 26.34
C ILE A 354 -6.13 0.18 25.06
N ALA A 355 -6.45 1.32 24.46
CA ALA A 355 -7.15 1.41 23.18
C ALA A 355 -6.43 0.69 22.02
N ALA A 356 -5.14 0.37 22.18
CA ALA A 356 -4.37 -0.40 21.20
C ALA A 356 -4.99 -1.79 20.92
N LEU A 357 -5.67 -2.43 21.89
CA LEU A 357 -6.36 -3.72 21.68
C LEU A 357 -7.56 -3.60 20.72
N GLY A 358 -8.00 -2.38 20.39
CA GLY A 358 -9.04 -2.14 19.39
C GLY A 358 -8.62 -2.42 17.95
N TRP A 359 -7.35 -2.77 17.68
CA TRP A 359 -6.84 -3.00 16.32
C TRP A 359 -7.60 -4.10 15.57
N VAL A 360 -8.19 -5.07 16.29
CA VAL A 360 -9.00 -6.15 15.72
C VAL A 360 -10.24 -5.65 14.95
N ALA A 361 -10.68 -4.41 15.23
CA ALA A 361 -11.81 -3.76 14.57
C ALA A 361 -11.40 -2.77 13.46
N VAL A 362 -10.09 -2.64 13.20
CA VAL A 362 -9.54 -1.66 12.26
C VAL A 362 -9.45 -2.27 10.85
N GLU A 363 -10.24 -1.73 9.92
CA GLU A 363 -10.30 -2.20 8.53
C GLU A 363 -9.14 -1.70 7.67
N GLU A 364 -8.39 -0.69 8.13
CA GLU A 364 -7.23 -0.14 7.43
C GLU A 364 -6.10 0.26 8.39
N LYS A 365 -4.89 -0.20 8.12
CA LYS A 365 -3.64 0.18 8.83
C LYS A 365 -3.65 -0.12 10.34
N PRO A 366 -4.01 -1.34 10.80
CA PRO A 366 -4.03 -1.70 12.22
C PRO A 366 -2.66 -1.53 12.90
N VAL A 367 -1.54 -1.71 12.17
CA VAL A 367 -0.18 -1.47 12.69
C VAL A 367 0.05 0.00 13.09
N SER A 368 -0.46 0.94 12.29
CA SER A 368 -0.39 2.37 12.61
C SER A 368 -1.28 2.70 13.80
N PHE A 369 -2.50 2.14 13.81
CA PHE A 369 -3.42 2.29 14.93
C PHE A 369 -2.84 1.82 16.27
N VAL A 370 -2.23 0.62 16.33
CA VAL A 370 -1.54 0.13 17.53
C VAL A 370 -0.42 1.10 17.96
N SER A 371 0.34 1.62 16.99
CA SER A 371 1.42 2.58 17.27
C SER A 371 0.90 3.88 17.88
N ASP A 372 -0.20 4.42 17.34
CA ASP A 372 -0.78 5.68 17.79
C ASP A 372 -1.40 5.53 19.18
N MET A 373 -2.15 4.44 19.41
CA MET A 373 -2.79 4.17 20.71
C MET A 373 -1.75 3.85 21.79
N ALA A 374 -0.73 3.03 21.50
CA ALA A 374 0.37 2.82 22.44
C ALA A 374 1.12 4.12 22.75
N GLY A 375 1.23 5.02 21.76
CA GLY A 375 1.82 6.34 21.90
C GLY A 375 1.09 7.26 22.89
N ALA A 376 -0.24 7.12 23.05
CA ALA A 376 -1.03 7.95 23.95
C ALA A 376 -0.59 7.82 25.43
N GLY A 377 -0.13 6.64 25.85
CA GLY A 377 0.39 6.39 27.20
C GLY A 377 1.83 6.90 27.45
N GLN A 378 2.57 7.27 26.40
CA GLN A 378 4.02 7.52 26.49
C GLN A 378 4.40 8.70 27.38
N PHE A 379 3.57 9.75 27.41
CA PHE A 379 3.79 10.88 28.30
C PHE A 379 3.83 10.46 29.78
N TYR A 380 2.88 9.63 30.20
CA TYR A 380 2.79 9.13 31.55
C TYR A 380 3.88 8.09 31.86
N LEU A 381 4.20 7.21 30.90
CA LEU A 381 5.34 6.30 30.96
C LEU A 381 6.68 7.03 31.22
N ASN A 382 6.90 8.15 30.52
CA ASN A 382 8.09 8.99 30.72
C ASN A 382 8.09 9.69 32.09
N LYS A 383 6.92 10.09 32.60
CA LYS A 383 6.77 10.58 33.98
C LYS A 383 7.08 9.50 35.01
N VAL A 384 6.68 8.25 34.78
CA VAL A 384 7.06 7.11 35.63
C VAL A 384 8.57 6.95 35.65
N ARG A 385 9.23 6.87 34.48
CA ARG A 385 10.69 6.73 34.38
C ARG A 385 11.45 7.86 35.08
N THR A 386 10.99 9.10 34.89
CA THR A 386 11.65 10.29 35.47
C THR A 386 11.37 10.44 36.97
N GLY A 387 10.15 10.10 37.39
CA GLY A 387 9.70 10.16 38.78
C GLY A 387 10.21 9.01 39.66
N ALA A 388 10.58 7.88 39.06
CA ALA A 388 11.05 6.67 39.75
C ALA A 388 12.18 6.95 40.74
N LYS A 389 13.08 7.90 40.45
CA LYS A 389 14.18 8.30 41.36
C LYS A 389 13.72 8.83 42.73
N ASN A 390 12.46 9.25 42.83
CA ASN A 390 11.83 9.78 44.04
C ASN A 390 10.80 8.78 44.63
N MET A 391 10.79 7.54 44.17
CA MET A 391 9.91 6.47 44.64
C MET A 391 10.73 5.39 45.34
N GLU A 392 10.05 4.55 46.11
CA GLU A 392 10.66 3.33 46.66
C GLU A 392 10.93 2.33 45.53
N ASN A 393 12.02 1.57 45.61
CA ASN A 393 12.47 0.63 44.57
C ASN A 393 12.46 1.23 43.14
N PRO A 394 13.22 2.31 42.86
CA PRO A 394 13.23 2.99 41.56
C PRO A 394 13.41 2.07 40.34
N GLU A 395 14.14 0.98 40.51
CA GLU A 395 14.38 -0.04 39.50
C GLU A 395 13.11 -0.81 39.12
N PHE A 396 12.20 -1.08 40.06
CA PHE A 396 10.93 -1.77 39.77
C PHE A 396 10.00 -0.90 38.94
N HIS A 397 9.93 0.40 39.22
CA HIS A 397 9.16 1.35 38.42
C HIS A 397 9.69 1.49 36.98
N ARG A 398 11.01 1.52 36.81
CA ARG A 398 11.63 1.55 35.47
C ARG A 398 11.42 0.22 34.73
N GLN A 399 11.59 -0.90 35.42
CA GLN A 399 11.35 -2.23 34.85
C GLN A 399 9.89 -2.37 34.39
N TRP A 400 8.94 -1.91 35.21
CA TRP A 400 7.53 -1.87 34.85
C TRP A 400 7.27 -1.03 33.61
N ALA A 401 7.82 0.19 33.55
CA ALA A 401 7.69 1.06 32.38
C ALA A 401 8.25 0.41 31.10
N THR A 402 9.42 -0.22 31.20
CA THR A 402 10.01 -0.97 30.09
C THR A 402 9.14 -2.17 29.69
N SER A 403 8.57 -2.91 30.63
CA SER A 403 7.73 -4.07 30.33
C SER A 403 6.46 -3.70 29.57
N LEU A 404 5.81 -2.57 29.91
CA LEU A 404 4.64 -2.07 29.19
C LEU A 404 4.99 -1.62 27.77
N GLU A 405 6.12 -0.92 27.60
CA GLU A 405 6.61 -0.51 26.28
C GLU A 405 6.97 -1.71 25.40
N THR A 406 7.65 -2.72 25.98
CA THR A 406 7.95 -3.99 25.29
C THR A 406 6.67 -4.70 24.86
N LEU A 407 5.67 -4.78 25.74
CA LEU A 407 4.39 -5.41 25.42
C LEU A 407 3.72 -4.79 24.18
N TYR A 408 3.63 -3.46 24.09
CA TYR A 408 3.05 -2.80 22.92
C TYR A 408 3.94 -2.87 21.67
N LYS A 409 5.26 -2.89 21.84
CA LYS A 409 6.19 -3.12 20.73
C LYS A 409 5.98 -4.52 20.14
N GLU A 410 5.79 -5.54 20.98
CA GLU A 410 5.53 -6.91 20.54
C GLU A 410 4.12 -7.08 19.97
N LEU A 411 3.10 -6.40 20.51
CA LEU A 411 1.78 -6.32 19.86
C LEU A 411 1.86 -5.72 18.46
N LYS A 412 2.58 -4.60 18.30
CA LYS A 412 2.78 -3.97 16.98
C LYS A 412 3.50 -4.92 16.02
N ALA A 413 4.50 -5.65 16.51
CA ALA A 413 5.20 -6.67 15.72
C ALA A 413 4.25 -7.81 15.30
N TYR A 414 3.46 -8.34 16.24
CA TYR A 414 2.45 -9.35 15.97
C TYR A 414 1.42 -8.90 14.93
N VAL A 415 0.82 -7.71 15.09
CA VAL A 415 -0.17 -7.18 14.14
C VAL A 415 0.47 -6.94 12.78
N LYS A 416 1.73 -6.51 12.73
CA LYS A 416 2.50 -6.36 11.49
C LYS A 416 2.74 -7.71 10.81
N GLU A 417 3.02 -8.75 11.59
CA GLU A 417 3.34 -10.11 11.14
C GLU A 417 2.10 -10.86 10.64
N TYR A 418 0.99 -10.82 11.38
CA TYR A 418 -0.18 -11.65 11.11
C TYR A 418 -1.38 -10.89 10.50
N HIS A 419 -1.44 -9.56 10.65
CA HIS A 419 -2.64 -8.76 10.34
C HIS A 419 -2.32 -7.40 9.69
N THR A 420 -1.35 -7.36 8.78
CA THR A 420 -0.72 -6.12 8.25
C THR A 420 -1.71 -5.08 7.70
N GLN A 421 -2.79 -5.52 7.02
CA GLN A 421 -3.79 -4.64 6.41
C GLN A 421 -5.06 -4.48 7.24
N LYS A 422 -5.53 -5.59 7.81
CA LYS A 422 -6.69 -5.74 8.71
C LYS A 422 -6.67 -7.14 9.34
N LEU A 423 -7.54 -7.38 10.31
CA LEU A 423 -7.75 -8.71 10.89
C LEU A 423 -8.10 -9.75 9.82
N ILE A 424 -7.43 -10.91 9.89
CA ILE A 424 -7.62 -12.03 8.95
C ILE A 424 -8.60 -13.05 9.56
N TRP A 425 -9.75 -13.22 8.92
CA TRP A 425 -10.81 -14.15 9.30
C TRP A 425 -10.71 -15.45 8.52
N ASN A 426 -10.93 -16.58 9.20
CA ASN A 426 -10.91 -17.95 8.65
C ASN A 426 -9.82 -18.14 7.59
N PRO A 427 -8.53 -18.00 7.96
CA PRO A 427 -7.45 -18.24 7.02
C PRO A 427 -7.59 -19.65 6.45
N PRO A 428 -7.35 -19.86 5.15
CA PRO A 428 -7.45 -21.17 4.54
C PRO A 428 -6.61 -22.17 5.34
N LYS A 429 -7.25 -23.16 5.96
CA LYS A 429 -6.53 -24.27 6.58
C LYS A 429 -5.71 -24.93 5.48
N THR A 430 -4.42 -25.11 5.71
CA THR A 430 -3.54 -25.89 4.82
C THR A 430 -4.08 -27.31 4.71
N ARG A 431 -4.95 -27.52 3.71
CA ARG A 431 -5.46 -28.82 3.30
C ARG A 431 -5.08 -29.00 1.84
N ARG A 432 -4.16 -29.93 1.58
CA ARG A 432 -3.85 -30.46 0.24
C ARG A 432 -5.18 -30.72 -0.48
N VAL A 433 -5.46 -30.02 -1.57
CA VAL A 433 -6.62 -30.32 -2.41
C VAL A 433 -6.20 -31.39 -3.41
N SER A 434 -6.61 -32.63 -3.17
CA SER A 434 -6.82 -33.59 -4.24
C SER A 434 -8.09 -33.17 -4.99
N ALA A 435 -7.95 -32.73 -6.24
CA ALA A 435 -9.08 -32.52 -7.13
C ALA A 435 -9.52 -33.86 -7.73
N THR A 436 -10.75 -34.26 -7.47
CA THR A 436 -11.52 -35.13 -8.36
C THR A 436 -12.87 -34.48 -8.57
N ALA A 437 -13.13 -34.09 -9.82
CA ALA A 437 -14.41 -33.55 -10.26
C ALA A 437 -15.50 -34.64 -10.25
N SER A 438 -16.69 -34.32 -9.74
CA SER A 438 -17.94 -34.75 -10.36
C SER A 438 -19.12 -33.91 -9.85
N ARG A 439 -20.05 -33.65 -10.78
CA ARG A 439 -21.31 -32.91 -10.71
C ARG A 439 -22.26 -33.39 -9.60
N SER A 440 -23.01 -32.47 -9.01
CA SER A 440 -24.47 -32.36 -9.22
C SER A 440 -25.05 -31.14 -8.49
N SER A 441 -26.14 -30.67 -9.07
CA SER A 441 -26.83 -29.39 -8.92
C SER A 441 -27.51 -29.19 -7.56
N GLU A 442 -27.55 -27.95 -7.07
CA GLU A 442 -28.79 -27.39 -6.51
C GLU A 442 -28.78 -25.87 -6.49
N VAL A 443 -30.00 -25.34 -6.58
CA VAL A 443 -30.40 -24.02 -7.05
C VAL A 443 -30.25 -22.97 -5.96
N VAL A 444 -29.49 -21.89 -6.21
CA VAL A 444 -29.72 -20.59 -5.56
C VAL A 444 -29.79 -19.52 -6.63
N SER A 445 -31.04 -19.15 -6.86
CA SER A 445 -31.66 -18.18 -7.74
C SER A 445 -31.14 -16.75 -7.60
N THR A 446 -30.73 -16.17 -8.74
CA THR A 446 -31.03 -14.81 -9.26
C THR A 446 -30.86 -13.54 -8.41
N SER A 447 -30.58 -13.56 -7.11
CA SER A 447 -30.52 -12.32 -6.29
C SER A 447 -29.20 -11.55 -6.45
N SER A 448 -28.05 -12.24 -6.56
CA SER A 448 -26.71 -11.61 -6.59
C SER A 448 -26.38 -10.85 -7.88
N ALA A 449 -27.01 -11.18 -9.02
CA ALA A 449 -26.78 -10.46 -10.28
C ALA A 449 -27.59 -9.15 -10.34
N SER A 450 -28.74 -9.09 -9.68
CA SER A 450 -29.55 -7.87 -9.61
C SER A 450 -28.94 -6.80 -8.70
N ASP A 451 -28.09 -7.21 -7.75
CA ASP A 451 -27.57 -6.36 -6.67
C ASP A 451 -26.59 -5.29 -7.17
N TYR A 452 -25.65 -5.63 -8.07
CA TYR A 452 -24.71 -4.64 -8.61
C TYR A 452 -25.39 -3.64 -9.58
N LEU A 453 -26.45 -4.05 -10.29
CA LEU A 453 -27.17 -3.11 -11.15
C LEU A 453 -27.92 -2.06 -10.31
N VAL A 454 -28.43 -2.44 -9.13
CA VAL A 454 -29.08 -1.52 -8.19
C VAL A 454 -28.06 -0.52 -7.65
N THR A 455 -26.92 -0.99 -7.14
CA THR A 455 -25.88 -0.10 -6.61
C THR A 455 -25.25 0.80 -7.68
N PHE A 456 -25.15 0.35 -8.95
CA PHE A 456 -24.75 1.23 -10.06
C PHE A 456 -25.78 2.31 -10.36
N LYS A 457 -27.09 1.99 -10.34
CA LYS A 457 -28.17 2.98 -10.52
C LYS A 457 -28.25 3.98 -9.35
N GLU A 458 -27.78 3.61 -8.16
CA GLU A 458 -27.59 4.53 -7.03
C GLU A 458 -26.48 5.55 -7.31
N LEU A 459 -25.38 5.16 -8.00
CA LEU A 459 -24.35 6.12 -8.45
C LEU A 459 -24.92 7.16 -9.42
N ILE A 460 -25.83 6.74 -10.32
CA ILE A 460 -26.50 7.61 -11.29
C ILE A 460 -27.45 8.59 -10.59
N SER A 461 -28.31 8.07 -9.71
CA SER A 461 -29.35 8.88 -9.05
C SER A 461 -28.82 9.76 -7.90
N GLY A 462 -27.66 9.42 -7.31
CA GLY A 462 -26.98 10.19 -6.28
C GLY A 462 -25.78 10.99 -6.82
N PRO A 463 -24.54 10.48 -6.69
CA PRO A 463 -23.31 11.21 -7.03
C PRO A 463 -23.27 11.85 -8.43
N LEU A 464 -23.75 11.15 -9.47
CA LEU A 464 -23.77 11.68 -10.83
C LEU A 464 -24.80 12.82 -10.95
N SER A 465 -25.98 12.67 -10.34
CA SER A 465 -26.99 13.72 -10.26
C SER A 465 -26.46 14.97 -9.55
N GLU A 466 -25.72 14.79 -8.45
CA GLU A 466 -25.05 15.91 -7.75
C GLU A 466 -24.01 16.63 -8.63
N PHE A 467 -23.22 15.85 -9.38
CA PHE A 467 -22.27 16.40 -10.35
C PHE A 467 -22.96 17.18 -11.48
N VAL A 468 -24.07 16.66 -12.02
CA VAL A 468 -24.86 17.33 -13.08
C VAL A 468 -25.48 18.62 -12.54
N GLN A 469 -26.05 18.61 -11.34
CA GLN A 469 -26.59 19.82 -10.69
C GLN A 469 -25.50 20.88 -10.43
N ALA A 470 -24.31 20.45 -9.98
CA ALA A 470 -23.18 21.36 -9.82
C ALA A 470 -22.69 21.92 -11.18
N SER A 471 -22.78 21.13 -12.25
CA SER A 471 -22.44 21.55 -13.61
C SER A 471 -23.47 22.54 -14.16
N GLU A 472 -24.75 22.33 -13.86
CA GLU A 472 -25.85 23.26 -14.21
C GLU A 472 -25.64 24.63 -13.56
N ALA A 473 -25.24 24.66 -12.30
CA ALA A 473 -24.92 25.90 -11.58
C ALA A 473 -23.76 26.68 -12.20
N LEU A 474 -22.82 26.01 -12.89
CA LEU A 474 -21.74 26.65 -13.66
C LEU A 474 -22.20 27.08 -15.06
N GLY A 475 -23.16 26.38 -15.65
CA GLY A 475 -23.69 26.64 -16.98
C GLY A 475 -22.66 26.48 -18.11
N GLY A 476 -23.02 26.93 -19.31
CA GLY A 476 -22.14 26.92 -20.47
C GLY A 476 -21.79 25.52 -20.95
N ASP A 477 -20.54 25.36 -21.41
CA ASP A 477 -20.02 24.10 -21.95
C ASP A 477 -19.84 23.02 -20.88
N VAL A 478 -19.59 23.40 -19.62
CA VAL A 478 -19.52 22.45 -18.49
C VAL A 478 -20.85 21.72 -18.32
N TYR A 479 -21.97 22.45 -18.32
CA TYR A 479 -23.29 21.82 -18.25
C TYR A 479 -23.63 21.03 -19.51
N ARG A 480 -23.28 21.56 -20.69
CA ARG A 480 -23.45 20.85 -21.97
C ARG A 480 -22.75 19.50 -21.95
N GLN A 481 -21.49 19.46 -21.51
CA GLN A 481 -20.70 18.24 -21.44
C GLN A 481 -21.20 17.28 -20.35
N ALA A 482 -21.61 17.81 -19.19
CA ALA A 482 -22.12 17.00 -18.08
C ALA A 482 -23.39 16.21 -18.47
N LYS A 483 -24.26 16.76 -19.33
CA LYS A 483 -25.42 16.04 -19.85
C LYS A 483 -25.03 14.85 -20.73
N VAL A 484 -24.10 15.05 -21.66
CA VAL A 484 -23.59 13.96 -22.52
C VAL A 484 -22.83 12.92 -21.69
N PHE A 485 -22.12 13.38 -20.67
CA PHE A 485 -21.45 12.50 -19.71
C PHE A 485 -22.46 11.65 -18.94
N ALA A 486 -23.57 12.22 -18.46
CA ALA A 486 -24.63 11.45 -17.81
C ALA A 486 -25.26 10.41 -18.75
N GLU A 487 -25.44 10.75 -20.04
CA GLU A 487 -25.89 9.79 -21.05
C GLU A 487 -24.90 8.62 -21.25
N ALA A 488 -23.60 8.81 -21.00
CA ALA A 488 -22.61 7.74 -21.02
C ALA A 488 -22.79 6.74 -19.86
N TRP A 489 -23.12 7.24 -18.67
CA TRP A 489 -23.42 6.40 -17.50
C TRP A 489 -24.74 5.64 -17.66
N GLU A 490 -25.75 6.25 -18.26
CA GLU A 490 -27.00 5.55 -18.59
C GLU A 490 -26.76 4.43 -19.62
N ALA A 491 -25.93 4.70 -20.64
CA ALA A 491 -25.52 3.66 -21.59
C ALA A 491 -24.74 2.52 -20.93
N GLU A 492 -23.91 2.82 -19.91
CA GLU A 492 -23.21 1.82 -19.12
C GLU A 492 -24.17 1.02 -18.23
N ALA A 493 -25.19 1.65 -17.63
CA ALA A 493 -26.23 0.95 -16.88
C ALA A 493 -27.04 -0.01 -17.78
N GLU A 494 -27.39 0.40 -19.00
CA GLU A 494 -28.05 -0.47 -19.98
C GLU A 494 -27.15 -1.67 -20.36
N PHE A 495 -25.85 -1.44 -20.50
CA PHE A 495 -24.89 -2.49 -20.78
C PHE A 495 -24.76 -3.48 -19.61
N LEU A 496 -24.66 -3.00 -18.38
CA LEU A 496 -24.68 -3.83 -17.16
C LEU A 496 -25.99 -4.61 -17.04
N GLU A 497 -27.13 -4.01 -17.39
CA GLU A 497 -28.43 -4.67 -17.40
C GLU A 497 -28.50 -5.82 -18.44
N LYS A 498 -27.81 -5.68 -19.57
CA LYS A 498 -27.63 -6.78 -20.53
C LYS A 498 -26.69 -7.84 -19.97
N ALA A 499 -25.57 -7.45 -19.35
CA ALA A 499 -24.58 -8.37 -18.79
C ALA A 499 -25.15 -9.26 -17.67
N ILE A 500 -26.11 -8.78 -16.87
CA ILE A 500 -26.80 -9.62 -15.87
C ILE A 500 -27.78 -10.64 -16.49
N LYS A 501 -28.18 -10.45 -17.75
CA LYS A 501 -29.16 -11.32 -18.44
C LYS A 501 -28.51 -12.36 -19.35
N MET A 502 -27.19 -12.31 -19.56
CA MET A 502 -26.51 -13.21 -20.50
C MET A 502 -25.12 -13.64 -20.02
N GLN A 503 -24.71 -14.85 -20.42
CA GLN A 503 -23.31 -15.23 -20.37
C GLN A 503 -22.48 -14.34 -21.29
N LYS A 504 -21.21 -14.16 -20.95
CA LYS A 504 -20.25 -13.39 -21.74
C LYS A 504 -20.28 -13.83 -23.21
N PRO A 505 -20.72 -12.98 -24.16
CA PRO A 505 -20.67 -13.29 -25.58
C PRO A 505 -19.21 -13.42 -26.04
N SER A 506 -18.95 -14.27 -27.03
CA SER A 506 -17.62 -14.36 -27.67
C SER A 506 -17.22 -13.06 -28.36
N ASP A 507 -18.20 -12.29 -28.82
CA ASP A 507 -18.03 -10.94 -29.35
C ASP A 507 -19.08 -10.01 -28.73
N TYR A 508 -18.63 -9.08 -27.88
CA TYR A 508 -19.48 -8.09 -27.21
C TYR A 508 -19.06 -6.65 -27.54
N GLN A 509 -18.14 -6.46 -28.50
CA GLN A 509 -17.60 -5.13 -28.81
C GLN A 509 -18.69 -4.19 -29.33
N ASP A 510 -19.61 -4.70 -30.15
CA ASP A 510 -20.76 -3.91 -30.64
C ASP A 510 -21.64 -3.39 -29.49
N MET A 511 -21.74 -4.14 -28.39
CA MET A 511 -22.52 -3.74 -27.20
C MET A 511 -21.87 -2.57 -26.44
N LEU A 512 -20.57 -2.33 -26.61
CA LEU A 512 -19.85 -1.20 -26.02
C LEU A 512 -19.99 0.09 -26.85
N THR A 513 -20.45 -0.01 -28.10
CA THR A 513 -20.60 1.13 -29.02
C THR A 513 -21.38 2.31 -28.42
N PRO A 514 -22.51 2.11 -27.71
CA PRO A 514 -23.24 3.21 -27.09
C PRO A 514 -22.40 3.99 -26.08
N ILE A 515 -21.65 3.28 -25.22
CA ILE A 515 -20.76 3.89 -24.21
C ILE A 515 -19.62 4.63 -24.91
N ALA A 516 -18.92 3.97 -25.84
CA ALA A 516 -17.81 4.55 -26.58
C ALA A 516 -18.21 5.79 -27.39
N THR A 517 -19.41 5.76 -27.99
CA THR A 517 -19.97 6.92 -28.72
C THR A 517 -20.17 8.10 -27.78
N LYS A 518 -20.71 7.88 -26.58
CA LYS A 518 -20.94 8.94 -25.60
C LYS A 518 -19.63 9.50 -25.02
N ILE A 519 -18.66 8.64 -24.71
CA ILE A 519 -17.30 9.07 -24.33
C ILE A 519 -16.67 9.93 -25.44
N GLY A 520 -16.80 9.52 -26.71
CA GLY A 520 -16.35 10.30 -27.86
C GLY A 520 -17.03 11.67 -27.94
N GLN A 521 -18.35 11.74 -27.74
CA GLN A 521 -19.08 13.02 -27.70
C GLN A 521 -18.63 13.92 -26.54
N VAL A 522 -18.35 13.36 -25.35
CA VAL A 522 -17.76 14.11 -24.21
C VAL A 522 -16.42 14.72 -24.59
N ASN A 523 -15.56 13.98 -25.28
CA ASN A 523 -14.24 14.44 -25.70
C ASN A 523 -14.32 15.49 -26.82
N ASN A 524 -15.23 15.31 -27.78
CA ASN A 524 -15.46 16.31 -28.85
C ASN A 524 -15.85 17.68 -28.26
N ILE A 525 -16.67 17.70 -27.20
CA ILE A 525 -17.02 18.94 -26.50
C ILE A 525 -15.79 19.61 -25.89
N ALA A 526 -14.88 18.84 -25.27
CA ALA A 526 -13.64 19.38 -24.73
C ALA A 526 -12.71 19.93 -25.83
N GLU A 527 -12.65 19.26 -26.98
CA GLU A 527 -11.87 19.70 -28.15
C GLU A 527 -12.42 20.99 -28.77
N GLU A 528 -13.75 21.12 -28.90
CA GLU A 528 -14.42 22.32 -29.41
C GLU A 528 -14.08 23.58 -28.59
N ILE A 529 -13.97 23.44 -27.28
CA ILE A 529 -13.62 24.54 -26.35
C ILE A 529 -12.15 24.94 -26.53
N GLY A 530 -11.29 23.96 -26.79
CA GLY A 530 -9.86 24.13 -26.99
C GLY A 530 -9.11 24.57 -25.71
N PRO A 531 -7.76 24.57 -25.74
CA PRO A 531 -6.92 24.78 -24.55
C PRO A 531 -6.95 26.21 -23.99
N ARG A 532 -7.58 27.16 -24.71
CA ARG A 532 -7.71 28.57 -24.29
C ARG A 532 -9.13 28.95 -23.89
N GLY A 533 -10.08 28.00 -23.93
CA GLY A 533 -11.46 28.26 -23.51
C GLY A 533 -11.55 28.52 -22.01
N THR A 534 -12.52 29.35 -21.61
CA THR A 534 -12.72 29.76 -20.21
C THR A 534 -13.09 28.60 -19.29
N GLN A 535 -13.67 27.53 -19.85
CA GLN A 535 -14.03 26.30 -19.13
C GLN A 535 -13.14 25.10 -19.51
N ALA A 536 -12.01 25.32 -20.17
CA ALA A 536 -11.15 24.25 -20.69
C ALA A 536 -10.72 23.23 -19.63
N ASN A 537 -10.25 23.68 -18.46
CA ASN A 537 -9.85 22.76 -17.38
C ASN A 537 -11.01 21.93 -16.82
N HIS A 538 -12.23 22.47 -16.81
CA HIS A 538 -13.40 21.71 -16.39
C HIS A 538 -13.69 20.61 -17.41
N CYS A 539 -13.69 20.97 -18.69
CA CYS A 539 -14.04 20.02 -19.73
C CYS A 539 -12.97 18.97 -20.02
N SER A 540 -11.69 19.31 -19.80
CA SER A 540 -10.59 18.34 -19.77
C SER A 540 -10.76 17.36 -18.62
N ALA A 541 -11.11 17.82 -17.40
CA ALA A 541 -11.32 16.91 -16.28
C ALA A 541 -12.40 15.86 -16.60
N VAL A 542 -13.56 16.27 -17.12
CA VAL A 542 -14.65 15.36 -17.47
C VAL A 542 -14.23 14.38 -18.58
N GLY A 543 -13.46 14.84 -19.58
CA GLY A 543 -12.94 13.97 -20.63
C GLY A 543 -11.99 12.89 -20.13
N GLU A 544 -11.03 13.26 -19.26
CA GLU A 544 -10.10 12.29 -18.64
C GLU A 544 -10.85 11.27 -17.78
N TYR A 545 -11.80 11.74 -16.97
CA TYR A 545 -12.64 10.88 -16.13
C TYR A 545 -13.54 9.95 -16.97
N ALA A 546 -14.05 10.40 -18.13
CA ALA A 546 -14.88 9.58 -19.00
C ALA A 546 -14.19 8.32 -19.52
N ALA A 547 -12.85 8.31 -19.63
CA ALA A 547 -12.09 7.12 -20.01
C ALA A 547 -12.21 5.97 -19.00
N ALA A 548 -12.50 6.27 -17.72
CA ALA A 548 -12.66 5.24 -16.69
C ALA A 548 -13.92 4.38 -16.90
N LEU A 549 -14.95 4.87 -17.59
CA LEU A 549 -16.13 4.06 -17.96
C LEU A 549 -15.79 2.91 -18.93
N GLY A 550 -14.56 2.88 -19.48
CA GLY A 550 -14.05 1.75 -20.24
C GLY A 550 -13.76 0.50 -19.40
N TRP A 551 -13.88 0.54 -18.08
CA TRP A 551 -13.56 -0.59 -17.19
C TRP A 551 -14.39 -1.84 -17.48
N VAL A 552 -15.59 -1.69 -18.04
CA VAL A 552 -16.47 -2.80 -18.44
C VAL A 552 -15.87 -3.70 -19.53
N ALA A 553 -14.88 -3.21 -20.28
CA ALA A 553 -14.14 -3.96 -21.30
C ALA A 553 -12.80 -4.53 -20.79
N VAL A 554 -12.44 -4.25 -19.53
CA VAL A 554 -11.15 -4.66 -18.94
C VAL A 554 -11.25 -6.09 -18.45
N GLU A 555 -10.36 -6.95 -18.95
CA GLU A 555 -10.34 -8.38 -18.64
C GLU A 555 -9.57 -8.72 -17.36
N GLU A 556 -8.71 -7.81 -16.88
CA GLU A 556 -7.97 -7.94 -15.62
C GLU A 556 -7.73 -6.59 -14.94
N LYS A 557 -7.82 -6.56 -13.61
CA LYS A 557 -7.58 -5.38 -12.77
C LYS A 557 -8.49 -4.16 -13.09
N ALA A 558 -9.77 -4.37 -13.37
CA ALA A 558 -10.75 -3.30 -13.60
C ALA A 558 -10.71 -2.19 -12.53
N THR A 559 -10.56 -2.52 -11.23
CA THR A 559 -10.42 -1.49 -10.18
C THR A 559 -9.17 -0.62 -10.33
N SER A 560 -8.07 -1.21 -10.79
CA SER A 560 -6.83 -0.46 -11.04
C SER A 560 -6.97 0.43 -12.27
N TYR A 561 -7.62 -0.07 -13.33
CA TYR A 561 -7.94 0.72 -14.51
C TYR A 561 -8.77 1.97 -14.17
N VAL A 562 -9.83 1.84 -13.36
CA VAL A 562 -10.61 3.00 -12.91
C VAL A 562 -9.75 3.98 -12.11
N ALA A 563 -8.83 3.50 -11.27
CA ALA A 563 -7.92 4.35 -10.50
C ALA A 563 -6.92 5.10 -11.39
N ASP A 564 -6.34 4.43 -12.38
CA ASP A 564 -5.35 5.01 -13.29
C ASP A 564 -6.01 6.09 -14.17
N MET A 565 -7.19 5.81 -14.74
CA MET A 565 -7.93 6.77 -15.57
C MET A 565 -8.45 7.97 -14.76
N SER A 566 -8.83 7.76 -13.49
CA SER A 566 -9.27 8.83 -12.59
C SER A 566 -8.12 9.80 -12.22
N GLY A 567 -6.89 9.31 -12.12
CA GLY A 567 -5.72 10.12 -11.73
C GLY A 567 -5.42 11.26 -12.69
N SER A 568 -5.63 11.06 -14.01
CA SER A 568 -5.49 12.13 -15.01
C SER A 568 -6.55 13.24 -14.82
N GLY A 569 -7.77 12.87 -14.42
CA GLY A 569 -8.84 13.81 -14.09
C GLY A 569 -8.56 14.66 -12.84
N GLU A 570 -7.94 14.06 -11.81
CA GLU A 570 -7.58 14.73 -10.55
C GLU A 570 -6.65 15.93 -10.75
N PHE A 571 -5.76 15.85 -11.74
CA PHE A 571 -4.89 16.96 -12.10
C PHE A 571 -5.69 18.20 -12.55
N TYR A 572 -6.72 18.01 -13.37
CA TYR A 572 -7.54 19.09 -13.89
C TYR A 572 -8.54 19.61 -12.84
N THR A 573 -9.13 18.74 -12.01
CA THR A 573 -9.98 19.21 -10.89
C THR A 573 -9.18 20.01 -9.87
N HIS A 574 -7.91 19.65 -9.62
CA HIS A 574 -7.01 20.46 -8.80
C HIS A 574 -6.75 21.85 -9.42
N LYS A 575 -6.54 21.93 -10.75
CA LYS A 575 -6.45 23.23 -11.44
C LYS A 575 -7.72 24.05 -11.30
N VAL A 576 -8.89 23.45 -11.49
CA VAL A 576 -10.19 24.11 -11.30
C VAL A 576 -10.30 24.67 -9.89
N LYS A 577 -9.95 23.90 -8.85
CA LYS A 577 -9.97 24.37 -7.44
C LYS A 577 -9.01 25.53 -7.19
N MET A 578 -7.86 25.54 -7.87
CA MET A 578 -6.88 26.62 -7.78
C MET A 578 -7.33 27.90 -8.49
N GLU A 579 -7.91 27.77 -9.68
CA GLU A 579 -8.43 28.87 -10.49
C GLU A 579 -9.72 29.46 -9.92
N ALA A 580 -10.53 28.64 -9.23
CA ALA A 580 -11.76 29.06 -8.55
C ALA A 580 -11.53 30.28 -7.63
N LYS A 581 -10.34 30.41 -7.01
CA LYS A 581 -9.99 31.57 -6.16
C LYS A 581 -10.00 32.91 -6.90
N LYS A 582 -9.97 32.88 -8.23
CA LYS A 582 -9.92 34.05 -9.12
C LYS A 582 -11.27 34.32 -9.79
N THR A 583 -12.31 33.54 -9.49
CA THR A 583 -13.65 33.73 -10.03
C THR A 583 -14.56 34.35 -8.99
N ASP A 584 -15.70 34.89 -9.43
CA ASP A 584 -16.69 35.51 -8.55
C ASP A 584 -17.49 34.48 -7.71
N CYS A 585 -17.40 33.20 -8.05
CA CYS A 585 -18.15 32.10 -7.43
C CYS A 585 -17.26 30.89 -7.05
N PRO A 586 -16.21 31.08 -6.22
CA PRO A 586 -15.21 30.04 -5.92
C PRO A 586 -15.81 28.75 -5.36
N ASP A 587 -16.86 28.85 -4.57
CA ASP A 587 -17.48 27.70 -3.92
C ASP A 587 -18.26 26.83 -4.91
N VAL A 588 -18.80 27.41 -6.00
CA VAL A 588 -19.52 26.67 -7.05
C VAL A 588 -18.53 25.79 -7.83
N HIS A 589 -17.37 26.34 -8.22
CA HIS A 589 -16.32 25.58 -8.90
C HIS A 589 -15.71 24.48 -8.02
N ARG A 590 -15.51 24.75 -6.72
CA ARG A 590 -15.00 23.73 -5.78
C ARG A 590 -16.01 22.62 -5.54
N ARG A 591 -17.29 22.97 -5.38
CA ARG A 591 -18.38 21.99 -5.24
C ARG A 591 -18.43 21.09 -6.47
N TRP A 592 -18.36 21.67 -7.67
CA TRP A 592 -18.30 20.91 -8.91
C TRP A 592 -17.11 19.94 -8.97
N ALA A 593 -15.89 20.41 -8.67
CA ALA A 593 -14.70 19.58 -8.71
C ALA A 593 -14.73 18.45 -7.68
N ASN A 594 -15.24 18.72 -6.47
CA ASN A 594 -15.41 17.71 -5.43
C ASN A 594 -16.47 16.67 -5.80
N ALA A 595 -17.58 17.09 -6.42
CA ALA A 595 -18.63 16.17 -6.87
C ALA A 595 -18.11 15.19 -7.93
N LEU A 596 -17.29 15.67 -8.88
CA LEU A 596 -16.66 14.81 -9.89
C LEU A 596 -15.65 13.82 -9.29
N GLU A 597 -14.78 14.27 -8.38
CA GLU A 597 -13.85 13.38 -7.67
C GLU A 597 -14.56 12.34 -6.81
N GLN A 598 -15.64 12.72 -6.13
CA GLN A 598 -16.43 11.83 -5.30
C GLN A 598 -17.16 10.78 -6.15
N LEU A 599 -17.74 11.16 -7.29
CA LEU A 599 -18.35 10.23 -8.25
C LEU A 599 -17.38 9.09 -8.65
N PHE A 600 -16.12 9.41 -8.95
CA PHE A 600 -15.14 8.40 -9.36
C PHE A 600 -14.51 7.62 -8.20
N LYS A 601 -14.45 8.21 -7.00
CA LYS A 601 -14.14 7.46 -5.79
C LYS A 601 -15.19 6.38 -5.54
N GLU A 602 -16.46 6.71 -5.73
CA GLU A 602 -17.58 5.75 -5.58
C GLU A 602 -17.62 4.73 -6.71
N LEU A 603 -17.35 5.13 -7.97
CA LEU A 603 -17.17 4.17 -9.08
C LEU A 603 -16.07 3.15 -8.78
N LYS A 604 -14.92 3.61 -8.26
CA LYS A 604 -13.81 2.72 -7.90
C LYS A 604 -14.19 1.74 -6.80
N LEU A 605 -14.97 2.18 -5.80
CA LEU A 605 -15.49 1.31 -4.74
C LEU A 605 -16.47 0.28 -5.32
N TYR A 606 -17.43 0.73 -6.13
CA TYR A 606 -18.38 -0.12 -6.84
C TYR A 606 -17.67 -1.21 -7.66
N VAL A 607 -16.69 -0.84 -8.49
CA VAL A 607 -15.92 -1.80 -9.30
C VAL A 607 -15.09 -2.71 -8.40
N LYS A 608 -14.53 -2.22 -7.29
CA LYS A 608 -13.80 -3.05 -6.32
C LYS A 608 -14.70 -4.09 -5.66
N GLU A 609 -15.93 -3.73 -5.33
CA GLU A 609 -16.88 -4.57 -4.61
C GLU A 609 -17.54 -5.62 -5.52
N HIS A 610 -17.96 -5.24 -6.73
CA HIS A 610 -18.73 -6.12 -7.60
C HIS A 610 -17.92 -6.71 -8.77
N HIS A 611 -16.82 -6.08 -9.16
CA HIS A 611 -16.11 -6.35 -10.43
C HIS A 611 -14.58 -6.22 -10.34
N THR A 612 -13.96 -6.64 -9.22
CA THR A 612 -12.57 -6.27 -8.87
C THR A 612 -11.53 -6.53 -9.97
N GLN A 613 -11.68 -7.67 -10.66
CA GLN A 613 -10.78 -8.08 -11.75
C GLN A 613 -11.31 -7.68 -13.12
N ARG A 614 -12.60 -7.88 -13.37
CA ARG A 614 -13.28 -7.65 -14.64
C ARG A 614 -14.78 -7.61 -14.41
N LEU A 615 -15.53 -7.17 -15.41
CA LEU A 615 -16.98 -7.27 -15.40
C LEU A 615 -17.47 -8.70 -15.13
N THR A 616 -18.43 -8.82 -14.23
CA THR A 616 -19.04 -10.09 -13.84
C THR A 616 -20.30 -10.32 -14.66
N TRP A 617 -20.19 -11.14 -15.70
CA TRP A 617 -21.31 -11.58 -16.54
C TRP A 617 -22.19 -12.62 -15.82
N ASN A 618 -23.43 -12.77 -16.27
CA ASN A 618 -24.30 -13.84 -15.78
C ASN A 618 -23.68 -15.22 -16.04
N LYS A 619 -23.88 -16.15 -15.10
CA LYS A 619 -23.35 -17.52 -15.16
C LYS A 619 -24.38 -18.54 -15.66
N ILE A 620 -25.63 -18.12 -15.89
CA ILE A 620 -26.75 -18.99 -16.29
C ILE A 620 -26.70 -19.25 -17.78
#